data_AF-A0A975BDL4-F1
#
_entry.id   AF-A0A975BDL4-F1
#
_cell.length_a   1.000
_cell.length_b   1.000
_cell.length_c   1.000
_cell.angle_alpha   90.00
_cell.angle_beta   90.00
_cell.angle_gamma   90.00
#
_symmetry.space_group_name_H-M   'P 1'
#
loop_
_entity.id
_entity.type
_entity.pdbx_description
1 polymer ?
#
loop_
_entity_poly.entity_id
_entity_poly.type
_entity_poly.pdbx_seq_one_letter_code
_entity_poly.pdbx_strand_id
1 'polypeptide(L)'
;MEYNKLITLKQIMGYLLSKIISLRVAYFYLIKIIGPNYEDSVKILRSKKPFLITSTGRTGTTLLAKMLNAISENYIVHEPVQEEQYYHAQAIMNHIEALPYIENFRLSEMAYRINKTNCNRYGEVNSALRRHIVELKNRAPFFTIIHIIRDGRNVVTSMLNRNSLTINDRVYNTMIPPKKDINPEEWSVMNRFQKICWMWAYENRYMREHCDYSVRFENLISDYEYFRQNILVPLNLNLSYEIWEQFIKNPVNTNDSVIKSNSYKEWTDEQKAYFWEICGPEMKQFGYFR
;
A
#
# COMPACT_ATOMS: atom_id res chain seq x y z
N MET A 1 28.98 7.73 34.54
CA MET A 1 28.80 8.86 33.59
C MET A 1 27.91 8.50 32.40
N GLU A 2 27.83 7.23 31.96
CA GLU A 2 26.92 6.79 30.89
C GLU A 2 25.43 6.75 31.26
N TYR A 3 25.10 6.48 32.53
CA TYR A 3 23.71 6.36 32.99
C TYR A 3 22.89 7.66 32.84
N ASN A 4 23.51 8.82 33.11
CA ASN A 4 22.84 10.11 32.96
C ASN A 4 22.59 10.47 31.48
N LYS A 5 23.42 10.01 30.53
CA LYS A 5 23.19 10.22 29.09
C LYS A 5 21.98 9.44 28.56
N LEU A 6 21.74 8.24 29.08
CA LEU A 6 20.60 7.39 28.69
C LEU A 6 19.24 7.95 29.14
N ILE A 7 19.19 8.62 30.29
CA ILE A 7 17.97 9.26 30.80
C ILE A 7 17.58 10.47 29.93
N THR A 8 18.56 11.29 29.56
CA THR A 8 18.32 12.46 28.69
C THR A 8 17.86 12.04 27.29
N LEU A 9 18.40 10.94 26.75
CA LEU A 9 17.99 10.43 25.44
C LEU A 9 16.53 9.94 25.44
N LYS A 10 16.09 9.22 26.49
CA LYS A 10 14.70 8.77 26.63
C LYS A 10 13.72 9.93 26.78
N GLN A 11 14.09 10.98 27.52
CA GLN A 11 13.25 12.17 27.69
C GLN A 11 13.12 12.98 26.40
N ILE A 12 14.23 13.16 25.66
CA ILE A 12 14.21 13.80 24.34
C ILE A 12 13.38 12.98 23.35
N MET A 13 13.54 11.66 23.33
CA MET A 13 12.73 10.78 22.49
C MET A 13 11.25 10.83 22.85
N GLY A 14 10.89 10.86 24.14
CA GLY A 14 9.51 11.00 24.60
C GLY A 14 8.88 12.33 24.17
N TYR A 15 9.62 13.43 24.26
CA TYR A 15 9.18 14.75 23.80
C TYR A 15 9.03 14.85 22.28
N LEU A 16 9.94 14.24 21.52
CA LEU A 16 9.83 14.17 20.06
C LEU A 16 8.67 13.26 19.63
N LEU A 17 8.46 12.13 20.30
CA LEU A 17 7.30 11.25 20.05
C LEU A 17 5.98 11.97 20.33
N SER A 18 5.89 12.71 21.45
CA SER A 18 4.67 13.46 21.80
C SER A 18 4.41 14.58 20.81
N LYS A 19 5.46 15.28 20.32
CA LYS A 19 5.33 16.26 19.23
C LYS A 19 4.84 15.63 17.93
N ILE A 20 5.40 14.50 17.52
CA ILE A 20 4.97 13.81 16.28
C ILE A 20 3.52 13.34 16.42
N ILE A 21 3.15 12.72 17.55
CA ILE A 21 1.75 12.32 17.82
C ILE A 21 0.83 13.56 17.80
N SER A 22 1.26 14.67 18.38
CA SER A 22 0.47 15.91 18.39
C SER A 22 0.25 16.47 16.98
N LEU A 23 1.23 16.41 16.09
CA LEU A 23 1.09 16.87 14.70
C LEU A 23 0.16 15.97 13.87
N ARG A 24 0.18 14.66 14.11
CA ARG A 24 -0.68 13.67 13.42
C ARG A 24 -2.15 13.87 13.76
N VAL A 25 -2.40 13.92 15.05
CA VAL A 25 -3.71 14.16 15.61
C VAL A 25 -4.19 15.54 15.17
N ALA A 26 -3.31 16.54 15.15
CA ALA A 26 -3.62 17.87 14.62
C ALA A 26 -3.98 17.84 13.14
N TYR A 27 -3.28 17.10 12.27
CA TYR A 27 -3.64 17.03 10.85
C TYR A 27 -5.02 16.40 10.63
N PHE A 28 -5.30 15.30 11.33
CA PHE A 28 -6.62 14.65 11.29
C PHE A 28 -7.73 15.60 11.73
N TYR A 29 -7.56 16.26 12.89
CA TYR A 29 -8.54 17.24 13.38
C TYR A 29 -8.63 18.48 12.50
N LEU A 30 -7.52 18.92 11.92
CA LEU A 30 -7.50 20.04 11.00
C LEU A 30 -8.36 19.73 9.78
N ILE A 31 -8.15 18.59 9.12
CA ILE A 31 -9.00 18.16 7.99
C ILE A 31 -10.47 18.05 8.41
N LYS A 32 -10.76 17.56 9.62
CA LYS A 32 -12.14 17.53 10.12
C LYS A 32 -12.77 18.93 10.27
N ILE A 33 -11.96 19.96 10.54
CA ILE A 33 -12.42 21.35 10.72
C ILE A 33 -12.49 22.11 9.38
N ILE A 34 -11.46 21.98 8.54
CA ILE A 34 -11.29 22.79 7.32
C ILE A 34 -11.62 22.06 6.03
N GLY A 35 -11.70 20.73 6.10
CA GLY A 35 -12.02 19.89 4.96
C GLY A 35 -13.52 19.96 4.65
N PRO A 36 -13.91 19.64 3.40
CA PRO A 36 -15.32 19.53 3.05
C PRO A 36 -16.00 18.43 3.87
N ASN A 37 -17.31 18.58 4.11
CA ASN A 37 -18.13 17.52 4.70
C ASN A 37 -18.19 16.30 3.75
N TYR A 38 -18.85 15.22 4.20
CA TYR A 38 -18.93 13.97 3.44
C TYR A 38 -19.58 14.16 2.06
N GLU A 39 -20.76 14.80 1.99
CA GLU A 39 -21.49 14.98 0.72
C GLU A 39 -20.69 15.81 -0.30
N ASP A 40 -20.07 16.91 0.16
CA ASP A 40 -19.23 17.76 -0.67
C ASP A 40 -17.96 17.03 -1.11
N SER A 41 -17.34 16.26 -0.22
CA SER A 41 -16.17 15.43 -0.55
C SER A 41 -16.48 14.46 -1.67
N VAL A 42 -17.60 13.75 -1.56
CA VAL A 42 -18.07 12.81 -2.57
C VAL A 42 -18.33 13.50 -3.91
N LYS A 43 -18.96 14.69 -3.90
CA LYS A 43 -19.21 15.49 -5.10
C LYS A 43 -17.92 15.96 -5.77
N ILE A 44 -16.98 16.50 -4.99
CA ILE A 44 -15.67 16.94 -5.46
C ILE A 44 -14.93 15.77 -6.09
N LEU A 45 -14.80 14.66 -5.37
CA LEU A 45 -14.11 13.47 -5.84
C LEU A 45 -14.71 12.95 -7.14
N ARG A 46 -16.03 12.76 -7.20
CA ARG A 46 -16.73 12.29 -8.40
C ARG A 46 -16.42 13.14 -9.63
N SER A 47 -16.34 14.47 -9.47
CA SER A 47 -16.03 15.39 -10.57
C SER A 47 -14.63 15.18 -11.16
N LYS A 48 -13.71 14.58 -10.41
CA LYS A 48 -12.31 14.34 -10.80
C LYS A 48 -12.01 12.91 -11.23
N LYS A 49 -13.03 12.04 -11.35
CA LYS A 49 -12.91 10.63 -11.79
C LYS A 49 -11.73 9.91 -11.11
N PRO A 50 -11.78 9.83 -9.76
CA PRO A 50 -10.64 9.47 -8.96
C PRO A 50 -10.32 7.98 -9.13
N PHE A 51 -9.07 7.63 -8.90
CA PHE A 51 -8.64 6.25 -8.93
C PHE A 51 -7.67 5.91 -7.81
N LEU A 52 -7.62 4.63 -7.47
CA LEU A 52 -6.68 4.06 -6.50
C LEU A 52 -5.94 2.89 -7.16
N ILE A 53 -4.62 2.98 -7.20
CA ILE A 53 -3.75 1.86 -7.53
C ILE A 53 -3.16 1.34 -6.22
N THR A 54 -3.36 0.06 -5.92
CA THR A 54 -2.93 -0.51 -4.64
C THR A 54 -2.26 -1.87 -4.79
N SER A 55 -1.58 -2.33 -3.73
CA SER A 55 -0.79 -3.57 -3.71
C SER A 55 -0.33 -3.91 -2.28
N THR A 56 0.33 -5.05 -2.08
CA THR A 56 0.96 -5.43 -0.80
C THR A 56 2.26 -4.67 -0.47
N GLY A 57 2.54 -3.56 -1.17
CA GLY A 57 3.84 -2.89 -1.14
C GLY A 57 4.93 -3.70 -1.86
N ARG A 58 6.10 -3.08 -2.09
CA ARG A 58 7.26 -3.68 -2.78
C ARG A 58 7.01 -4.07 -4.25
N THR A 59 5.98 -3.51 -4.85
CA THR A 59 5.48 -3.71 -6.22
C THR A 59 5.72 -2.49 -7.12
N GLY A 60 6.72 -1.66 -6.82
CA GLY A 60 7.05 -0.49 -7.64
C GLY A 60 6.04 0.66 -7.57
N THR A 61 5.22 0.75 -6.51
CA THR A 61 4.21 1.82 -6.34
C THR A 61 4.80 3.23 -6.43
N THR A 62 5.98 3.48 -5.86
CA THR A 62 6.66 4.79 -6.00
C THR A 62 7.05 5.11 -7.44
N LEU A 63 7.50 4.12 -8.21
CA LEU A 63 7.83 4.30 -9.63
C LEU A 63 6.58 4.72 -10.40
N LEU A 64 5.48 3.97 -10.22
CA LEU A 64 4.21 4.23 -10.89
C LEU A 64 3.62 5.59 -10.53
N ALA A 65 3.63 5.97 -9.25
CA ALA A 65 3.13 7.27 -8.82
C ALA A 65 3.88 8.42 -9.49
N LYS A 66 5.21 8.37 -9.48
CA LYS A 66 6.04 9.40 -10.11
C LYS A 66 5.83 9.46 -11.61
N MET A 67 5.74 8.30 -12.26
CA MET A 67 5.51 8.20 -13.71
C MET A 67 4.14 8.78 -14.10
N LEU A 68 3.08 8.42 -13.38
CA LEU A 68 1.74 8.93 -13.68
C LEU A 68 1.60 10.42 -13.34
N ASN A 69 2.26 10.90 -12.29
CA ASN A 69 2.27 12.32 -11.93
C ASN A 69 3.09 13.19 -12.90
N ALA A 70 3.82 12.60 -13.85
CA ALA A 70 4.47 13.34 -14.93
C ALA A 70 3.48 13.80 -16.02
N ILE A 71 2.25 13.28 -16.01
CA ILE A 71 1.19 13.71 -16.93
C ILE A 71 0.64 15.06 -16.48
N SER A 72 0.70 16.06 -17.35
CA SER A 72 0.22 17.42 -17.07
C SER A 72 -1.23 17.44 -16.59
N GLU A 73 -1.55 18.42 -15.74
CA GLU A 73 -2.91 18.71 -15.24
C GLU A 73 -3.55 17.62 -14.35
N ASN A 74 -2.85 16.51 -14.09
CA ASN A 74 -3.28 15.50 -13.13
C ASN A 74 -2.55 15.68 -11.80
N TYR A 75 -3.19 15.28 -10.71
CA TYR A 75 -2.58 15.22 -9.38
C TYR A 75 -2.61 13.79 -8.88
N ILE A 76 -1.46 13.12 -8.96
CA ILE A 76 -1.32 11.70 -8.65
C ILE A 76 -0.23 11.53 -7.61
N VAL A 77 -0.58 11.00 -6.44
CA VAL A 77 0.30 10.99 -5.28
C VAL A 77 0.64 9.58 -4.81
N HIS A 78 1.83 9.42 -4.23
CA HIS A 78 2.26 8.19 -3.56
C HIS A 78 2.02 8.33 -2.06
N GLU A 79 1.13 7.51 -1.50
CA GLU A 79 0.90 7.36 -0.05
C GLU A 79 0.91 8.71 0.70
N PRO A 80 -0.01 9.66 0.37
CA PRO A 80 0.10 11.06 0.79
C PRO A 80 -0.15 11.29 2.30
N VAL A 81 -0.67 10.28 3.00
CA VAL A 81 -0.93 10.27 4.44
C VAL A 81 0.00 9.24 5.09
N GLN A 82 1.04 9.72 5.78
CA GLN A 82 2.08 8.87 6.35
C GLN A 82 1.55 7.89 7.40
N GLU A 83 0.52 8.28 8.14
CA GLU A 83 -0.10 7.52 9.23
C GLU A 83 -1.04 6.43 8.76
N GLU A 84 -1.34 6.36 7.46
CA GLU A 84 -2.35 5.45 6.94
C GLU A 84 -2.00 3.97 7.16
N GLN A 85 -0.71 3.66 7.32
CA GLN A 85 -0.25 2.32 7.70
C GLN A 85 -0.81 1.85 9.05
N TYR A 86 -1.06 2.77 10.00
CA TYR A 86 -1.71 2.43 11.27
C TYR A 86 -3.16 1.99 11.04
N TYR A 87 -3.93 2.80 10.30
CA TYR A 87 -5.34 2.49 9.99
C TYR A 87 -5.47 1.23 9.15
N HIS A 88 -4.53 1.01 8.23
CA HIS A 88 -4.40 -0.24 7.50
C HIS A 88 -4.25 -1.44 8.44
N ALA A 89 -3.32 -1.39 9.41
CA ALA A 89 -3.14 -2.48 10.38
C ALA A 89 -4.40 -2.69 11.23
N GLN A 90 -5.08 -1.61 11.67
CA GLN A 90 -6.36 -1.73 12.39
C GLN A 90 -7.44 -2.40 11.54
N ALA A 91 -7.58 -2.00 10.27
CA ALA A 91 -8.53 -2.59 9.33
C ALA A 91 -8.23 -4.07 9.01
N ILE A 92 -6.96 -4.51 9.12
CA ILE A 92 -6.65 -5.95 9.09
C ILE A 92 -7.29 -6.66 10.27
N MET A 93 -7.09 -6.17 11.48
CA MET A 93 -7.50 -6.83 12.72
C MET A 93 -9.01 -6.76 12.94
N ASN A 94 -9.62 -5.62 12.60
CA ASN A 94 -11.05 -5.37 12.71
C ASN A 94 -11.53 -4.51 11.54
N HIS A 95 -12.17 -5.14 10.55
CA HIS A 95 -12.71 -4.45 9.38
C HIS A 95 -13.68 -3.30 9.70
N ILE A 96 -14.35 -3.33 10.86
CA ILE A 96 -15.25 -2.26 11.29
C ILE A 96 -14.50 -0.91 11.45
N GLU A 97 -13.20 -0.95 11.75
CA GLU A 97 -12.36 0.26 11.90
C GLU A 97 -12.08 0.96 10.55
N ALA A 98 -12.26 0.27 9.43
CA ALA A 98 -12.04 0.86 8.10
C ALA A 98 -13.06 1.96 7.79
N LEU A 99 -14.32 1.77 8.22
CA LEU A 99 -15.43 2.63 7.84
C LEU A 99 -15.33 4.04 8.45
N PRO A 100 -15.10 4.20 9.77
CA PRO A 100 -14.91 5.52 10.37
C PRO A 100 -13.73 6.28 9.77
N TYR A 101 -12.66 5.58 9.37
CA TYR A 101 -11.50 6.22 8.75
C TYR A 101 -11.84 6.81 7.37
N ILE A 102 -12.56 6.05 6.54
CA ILE A 102 -12.99 6.51 5.21
C ILE A 102 -13.93 7.71 5.31
N GLU A 103 -14.98 7.60 6.15
CA GLU A 103 -16.03 8.63 6.24
C GLU A 103 -15.57 9.91 6.92
N ASN A 104 -14.91 9.79 8.07
CA ASN A 104 -14.65 10.96 8.93
C ASN A 104 -13.37 11.70 8.56
N PHE A 105 -12.54 11.14 7.68
CA PHE A 105 -11.26 11.74 7.33
C PHE A 105 -10.88 11.55 5.87
N ARG A 106 -10.79 10.29 5.39
CA ARG A 106 -10.05 10.04 4.16
C ARG A 106 -10.65 10.74 2.93
N LEU A 107 -11.96 10.68 2.75
CA LEU A 107 -12.64 11.34 1.62
C LEU A 107 -12.51 12.86 1.68
N SER A 108 -12.66 13.44 2.88
CA SER A 108 -12.47 14.88 3.12
C SER A 108 -11.04 15.32 2.83
N GLU A 109 -10.06 14.50 3.21
CA GLU A 109 -8.64 14.76 2.95
C GLU A 109 -8.33 14.78 1.44
N MET A 110 -8.83 13.78 0.68
CA MET A 110 -8.64 13.75 -0.78
C MET A 110 -9.28 14.97 -1.44
N ALA A 111 -10.51 15.31 -1.05
CA ALA A 111 -11.25 16.44 -1.60
C ALA A 111 -10.56 17.78 -1.25
N TYR A 112 -10.01 17.91 -0.04
CA TYR A 112 -9.19 19.06 0.34
C TYR A 112 -7.97 19.22 -0.58
N ARG A 113 -7.25 18.13 -0.89
CA ARG A 113 -6.11 18.17 -1.83
C ARG A 113 -6.51 18.53 -3.25
N ILE A 114 -7.63 18.01 -3.73
CA ILE A 114 -8.19 18.36 -5.05
C ILE A 114 -8.43 19.87 -5.13
N ASN A 115 -9.07 20.45 -4.12
CA ASN A 115 -9.35 21.88 -4.09
C ASN A 115 -8.08 22.74 -4.07
N LYS A 116 -6.99 22.25 -3.48
CA LYS A 116 -5.70 22.95 -3.44
C LYS A 116 -4.90 22.89 -4.75
N THR A 117 -5.14 21.89 -5.57
CA THR A 117 -4.33 21.61 -6.77
C THR A 117 -5.02 22.00 -8.07
N ASN A 118 -6.35 22.15 -8.05
CA ASN A 118 -7.17 22.41 -9.25
C ASN A 118 -6.86 21.44 -10.41
N CYS A 119 -6.59 20.17 -10.09
CA CYS A 119 -6.29 19.15 -11.09
C CYS A 119 -7.53 18.75 -11.90
N ASN A 120 -7.31 18.25 -13.11
CA ASN A 120 -8.35 17.63 -13.95
C ASN A 120 -8.68 16.22 -13.48
N ARG A 121 -7.67 15.50 -12.98
CA ARG A 121 -7.83 14.17 -12.39
C ARG A 121 -7.08 14.02 -11.08
N TYR A 122 -7.69 13.28 -10.18
CA TYR A 122 -7.07 12.85 -8.93
C TYR A 122 -6.74 11.35 -8.99
N GLY A 123 -5.59 10.97 -8.44
CA GLY A 123 -5.25 9.57 -8.29
C GLY A 123 -4.31 9.31 -7.11
N GLU A 124 -4.38 8.10 -6.58
CA GLU A 124 -3.42 7.65 -5.58
C GLU A 124 -2.81 6.32 -5.97
N VAL A 125 -1.49 6.20 -5.79
CA VAL A 125 -0.84 4.91 -5.72
C VAL A 125 -0.52 4.68 -4.25
N ASN A 126 -1.33 3.85 -3.59
CA ASN A 126 -1.35 3.79 -2.15
C ASN A 126 -1.64 2.37 -1.62
N SER A 127 -0.61 1.78 -1.01
CA SER A 127 -0.68 0.42 -0.47
C SER A 127 -1.43 0.35 0.87
N ALA A 128 -1.55 1.46 1.61
CA ALA A 128 -2.18 1.47 2.92
C ALA A 128 -3.72 1.53 2.83
N LEU A 129 -4.29 2.11 1.77
CA LEU A 129 -5.74 2.03 1.52
C LEU A 129 -6.26 0.64 1.14
N ARG A 130 -5.39 -0.36 0.92
CA ARG A 130 -5.82 -1.67 0.39
C ARG A 130 -6.81 -2.43 1.27
N ARG A 131 -6.90 -2.14 2.58
CA ARG A 131 -7.89 -2.75 3.49
C ARG A 131 -9.14 -1.91 3.73
N HIS A 132 -9.27 -0.84 2.95
CA HIS A 132 -10.42 0.06 2.98
C HIS A 132 -11.17 0.04 1.63
N ILE A 133 -10.86 -0.91 0.75
CA ILE A 133 -11.40 -0.96 -0.62
C ILE A 133 -12.92 -1.15 -0.58
N VAL A 134 -13.41 -2.04 0.29
CA VAL A 134 -14.85 -2.32 0.41
C VAL A 134 -15.59 -1.05 0.86
N GLU A 135 -15.10 -0.39 1.90
CA GLU A 135 -15.68 0.83 2.46
C GLU A 135 -15.59 1.98 1.46
N LEU A 136 -14.47 2.10 0.74
CA LEU A 136 -14.30 3.09 -0.32
C LEU A 136 -15.28 2.86 -1.47
N LYS A 137 -15.50 1.62 -1.92
CA LYS A 137 -16.50 1.32 -2.98
C LYS A 137 -17.92 1.57 -2.49
N ASN A 138 -18.22 1.26 -1.23
CA ASN A 138 -19.55 1.51 -0.67
C ASN A 138 -19.87 3.01 -0.57
N ARG A 139 -18.89 3.85 -0.21
CA ARG A 139 -19.08 5.29 0.01
C ARG A 139 -18.79 6.15 -1.22
N ALA A 140 -17.91 5.69 -2.09
CA ALA A 140 -17.47 6.38 -3.30
C ALA A 140 -17.38 5.38 -4.49
N PRO A 141 -18.51 4.82 -4.96
CA PRO A 141 -18.55 3.75 -5.97
C PRO A 141 -18.04 4.14 -7.36
N PHE A 142 -17.71 5.42 -7.57
CA PHE A 142 -17.13 5.94 -8.81
C PHE A 142 -15.59 5.89 -8.83
N PHE A 143 -14.94 5.40 -7.76
CA PHE A 143 -13.51 5.11 -7.80
C PHE A 143 -13.22 3.95 -8.74
N THR A 144 -12.22 4.10 -9.60
CA THR A 144 -11.58 2.96 -10.26
C THR A 144 -10.45 2.45 -9.38
N ILE A 145 -10.48 1.18 -8.99
CA ILE A 145 -9.51 0.57 -8.07
C ILE A 145 -8.78 -0.57 -8.77
N ILE A 146 -7.47 -0.39 -8.96
CA ILE A 146 -6.59 -1.32 -9.66
C ILE A 146 -5.65 -1.99 -8.66
N HIS A 147 -5.64 -3.32 -8.64
CA HIS A 147 -4.68 -4.10 -7.87
C HIS A 147 -3.44 -4.39 -8.72
N ILE A 148 -2.26 -4.04 -8.21
CA ILE A 148 -0.97 -4.44 -8.80
C ILE A 148 -0.38 -5.60 -8.02
N ILE A 149 -0.30 -6.74 -8.69
CA ILE A 149 0.33 -7.95 -8.17
C ILE A 149 1.76 -8.06 -8.69
N ARG A 150 2.68 -8.46 -7.82
CA ARG A 150 4.05 -8.85 -8.19
C ARG A 150 4.27 -10.31 -7.81
N ASP A 151 5.17 -11.00 -8.48
CA ASP A 151 5.57 -12.36 -8.14
C ASP A 151 5.86 -12.49 -6.62
N GLY A 152 5.13 -13.39 -5.96
CA GLY A 152 5.20 -13.58 -4.52
C GLY A 152 6.59 -13.97 -4.03
N ARG A 153 7.38 -14.67 -4.86
CA ARG A 153 8.77 -15.01 -4.53
C ARG A 153 9.60 -13.74 -4.34
N ASN A 154 9.46 -12.79 -5.25
CA ASN A 154 10.15 -11.50 -5.21
C ASN A 154 9.70 -10.63 -4.04
N VAL A 155 8.39 -10.62 -3.74
CA VAL A 155 7.85 -9.84 -2.62
C VAL A 155 8.31 -10.42 -1.28
N VAL A 156 8.13 -11.73 -1.06
CA VAL A 156 8.55 -12.41 0.17
C VAL A 156 10.05 -12.23 0.41
N THR A 157 10.90 -12.45 -0.61
CA THR A 157 12.34 -12.15 -0.54
C THR A 157 12.60 -10.69 -0.15
N SER A 158 11.91 -9.73 -0.79
CA SER A 158 12.08 -8.32 -0.46
C SER A 158 11.67 -7.97 0.97
N MET A 159 10.70 -8.67 1.55
CA MET A 159 10.24 -8.45 2.92
C MET A 159 11.20 -9.08 3.93
N LEU A 160 11.68 -10.30 3.66
CA LEU A 160 12.69 -10.99 4.47
C LEU A 160 13.98 -10.19 4.61
N ASN A 161 14.45 -9.56 3.53
CA ASN A 161 15.65 -8.73 3.56
C ASN A 161 15.46 -7.35 4.24
N ARG A 162 14.30 -7.09 4.85
CA ARG A 162 13.98 -5.84 5.58
C ARG A 162 13.56 -6.15 7.01
N ASN A 163 12.99 -5.17 7.71
CA ASN A 163 12.47 -5.36 9.08
C ASN A 163 11.00 -5.83 9.11
N SER A 164 10.40 -6.18 7.97
CA SER A 164 8.98 -6.55 7.93
C SER A 164 8.65 -7.71 8.85
N LEU A 165 7.60 -7.57 9.67
CA LEU A 165 7.17 -8.55 10.68
C LEU A 165 8.27 -8.91 11.70
N THR A 166 9.21 -8.00 11.95
CA THR A 166 10.14 -8.08 13.09
C THR A 166 9.68 -7.16 14.21
N ILE A 167 10.31 -7.22 15.38
CA ILE A 167 10.03 -6.28 16.49
C ILE A 167 10.25 -4.80 16.09
N ASN A 168 11.11 -4.56 15.09
CA ASN A 168 11.42 -3.23 14.56
C ASN A 168 10.46 -2.77 13.44
N ASP A 169 9.51 -3.62 13.03
CA ASP A 169 8.44 -3.20 12.13
C ASP A 169 7.49 -2.26 12.88
N ARG A 170 7.24 -1.06 12.36
CA ARG A 170 6.33 -0.11 13.02
C ARG A 170 4.85 -0.37 12.74
N VAL A 171 4.56 -1.18 11.73
CA VAL A 171 3.21 -1.39 11.20
C VAL A 171 2.70 -2.76 11.60
N TYR A 172 3.51 -3.80 11.39
CA TYR A 172 3.04 -5.17 11.53
C TYR A 172 3.55 -5.90 12.79
N ASN A 173 4.38 -5.27 13.63
CA ASN A 173 4.91 -5.96 14.82
C ASN A 173 3.83 -6.32 15.86
N THR A 174 2.73 -5.58 15.89
CA THR A 174 1.57 -5.82 16.77
C THR A 174 0.36 -6.38 16.03
N MET A 175 0.51 -6.70 14.73
CA MET A 175 -0.60 -7.18 13.92
C MET A 175 -0.97 -8.62 14.30
N ILE A 176 -2.25 -8.81 14.63
CA ILE A 176 -2.85 -10.12 14.91
C ILE A 176 -3.98 -10.32 13.89
N PRO A 177 -3.87 -11.27 12.96
CA PRO A 177 -4.92 -11.45 11.97
C PRO A 177 -6.25 -11.89 12.61
N PRO A 178 -7.39 -11.67 11.93
CA PRO A 178 -8.69 -12.07 12.46
C PRO A 178 -8.76 -13.57 12.76
N LYS A 179 -9.34 -13.94 13.91
CA LYS A 179 -9.50 -15.35 14.33
C LYS A 179 -10.23 -16.23 13.31
N LYS A 180 -11.10 -15.63 12.49
CA LYS A 180 -11.81 -16.32 11.40
C LYS A 180 -10.91 -16.75 10.25
N ASP A 181 -9.76 -16.10 10.08
CA ASP A 181 -8.85 -16.32 8.96
C ASP A 181 -7.63 -17.18 9.35
N ILE A 182 -7.20 -17.13 10.61
CA ILE A 182 -6.15 -18.00 11.17
C ILE A 182 -6.32 -18.12 12.70
N ASN A 183 -6.01 -19.29 13.25
CA ASN A 183 -6.02 -19.48 14.70
C ASN A 183 -4.90 -18.60 15.35
N PRO A 184 -5.20 -17.78 16.38
CA PRO A 184 -4.19 -17.00 17.08
C PRO A 184 -3.00 -17.83 17.60
N GLU A 185 -3.23 -19.06 18.06
CA GLU A 185 -2.18 -19.96 18.54
C GLU A 185 -1.26 -20.37 17.38
N GLU A 186 -1.84 -20.71 16.22
CA GLU A 186 -1.09 -21.01 14.99
C GLU A 186 -0.25 -19.81 14.55
N TRP A 187 -0.83 -18.61 14.51
CA TRP A 187 -0.09 -17.39 14.19
C TRP A 187 1.05 -17.12 15.17
N SER A 188 0.85 -17.40 16.46
CA SER A 188 1.86 -17.14 17.50
C SER A 188 3.13 -17.98 17.31
N VAL A 189 2.98 -19.22 16.83
CA VAL A 189 4.10 -20.15 16.60
C VAL A 189 4.70 -20.04 15.19
N MET A 190 4.02 -19.37 14.25
CA MET A 190 4.58 -19.12 12.92
C MET A 190 5.86 -18.30 13.01
N ASN A 191 6.90 -18.77 12.33
CA ASN A 191 8.11 -18.01 12.13
C ASN A 191 7.89 -16.84 11.15
N ARG A 192 8.88 -15.97 11.04
CA ARG A 192 8.79 -14.77 10.20
C ARG A 192 8.52 -15.07 8.72
N PHE A 193 9.14 -16.11 8.16
CA PHE A 193 8.92 -16.53 6.77
C PHE A 193 7.45 -16.94 6.54
N GLN A 194 6.91 -17.74 7.45
CA GLN A 194 5.54 -18.23 7.39
C GLN A 194 4.53 -17.09 7.46
N LYS A 195 4.73 -16.13 8.39
CA LYS A 195 3.89 -14.93 8.52
C LYS A 195 3.90 -14.05 7.26
N ILE A 196 5.07 -13.87 6.65
CA ILE A 196 5.21 -13.09 5.41
C ILE A 196 4.47 -13.78 4.24
N CYS A 197 4.61 -15.11 4.10
CA CYS A 197 3.90 -15.87 3.07
C CYS A 197 2.38 -15.77 3.26
N TRP A 198 1.91 -15.99 4.49
CA TRP A 198 0.49 -15.86 4.83
C TRP A 198 -0.04 -14.48 4.49
N MET A 199 0.66 -13.42 4.91
CA MET A 199 0.25 -12.03 4.67
C MET A 199 0.22 -11.69 3.17
N TRP A 200 1.20 -12.18 2.39
CA TRP A 200 1.18 -11.99 0.94
C TRP A 200 -0.05 -12.66 0.31
N ALA A 201 -0.33 -13.92 0.64
CA ALA A 201 -1.48 -14.63 0.07
C ALA A 201 -2.80 -13.99 0.49
N TYR A 202 -2.93 -13.66 1.78
CA TYR A 202 -4.13 -13.08 2.37
C TYR A 202 -4.50 -11.72 1.78
N GLU A 203 -3.54 -10.80 1.69
CA GLU A 203 -3.78 -9.45 1.17
C GLU A 203 -4.07 -9.46 -0.33
N ASN A 204 -3.35 -10.28 -1.10
CA ASN A 204 -3.58 -10.36 -2.55
C ASN A 204 -4.91 -11.04 -2.89
N ARG A 205 -5.35 -12.03 -2.11
CA ARG A 205 -6.70 -12.58 -2.22
C ARG A 205 -7.76 -11.50 -1.99
N TYR A 206 -7.63 -10.76 -0.89
CA TYR A 206 -8.57 -9.67 -0.57
C TYR A 206 -8.65 -8.64 -1.71
N MET A 207 -7.50 -8.19 -2.24
CA MET A 207 -7.50 -7.23 -3.35
C MET A 207 -8.06 -7.83 -4.64
N ARG A 208 -7.80 -9.11 -4.94
CA ARG A 208 -8.39 -9.81 -6.11
C ARG A 208 -9.91 -9.83 -6.05
N GLU A 209 -10.48 -9.98 -4.87
CA GLU A 209 -11.93 -10.10 -4.65
C GLU A 209 -12.65 -8.76 -4.60
N HIS A 210 -11.94 -7.65 -4.33
CA HIS A 210 -12.57 -6.35 -4.07
C HIS A 210 -12.16 -5.22 -5.03
N CYS A 211 -10.97 -5.27 -5.63
CA CYS A 211 -10.59 -4.34 -6.71
C CYS A 211 -11.42 -4.59 -7.98
N ASP A 212 -11.41 -3.62 -8.89
CA ASP A 212 -12.12 -3.78 -10.17
C ASP A 212 -11.41 -4.78 -11.09
N TYR A 213 -10.08 -4.78 -11.06
CA TYR A 213 -9.25 -5.77 -11.74
C TYR A 213 -7.82 -5.77 -11.18
N SER A 214 -7.05 -6.79 -11.57
CA SER A 214 -5.66 -6.97 -11.16
C SER A 214 -4.73 -6.99 -12.38
N VAL A 215 -3.52 -6.44 -12.23
CA VAL A 215 -2.49 -6.36 -13.28
C VAL A 215 -1.13 -6.77 -12.73
N ARG A 216 -0.29 -7.40 -13.56
CA ARG A 216 1.04 -7.86 -13.15
C ARG A 216 2.07 -6.75 -13.28
N PHE A 217 2.80 -6.46 -12.20
CA PHE A 217 3.83 -5.45 -12.16
C PHE A 217 4.90 -5.67 -13.24
N GLU A 218 5.36 -6.91 -13.40
CA GLU A 218 6.39 -7.30 -14.36
C GLU A 218 5.96 -6.96 -15.80
N ASN A 219 4.68 -7.11 -16.14
CA ASN A 219 4.16 -6.76 -17.46
C ASN A 219 4.09 -5.24 -17.64
N LEU A 220 3.66 -4.50 -16.61
CA LEU A 220 3.58 -3.02 -16.65
C LEU A 220 4.92 -2.34 -16.94
N ILE A 221 6.03 -2.96 -16.51
CA ILE A 221 7.38 -2.41 -16.69
C ILE A 221 8.14 -2.97 -17.89
N SER A 222 7.62 -4.02 -18.54
CA SER A 222 8.28 -4.66 -19.69
C SER A 222 7.56 -4.43 -21.01
N ASP A 223 6.26 -4.10 -20.98
CA ASP A 223 5.43 -3.91 -22.15
C ASP A 223 4.61 -2.62 -22.02
N TYR A 224 4.94 -1.63 -22.83
CA TYR A 224 4.24 -0.35 -22.86
C TYR A 224 2.79 -0.47 -23.32
N GLU A 225 2.48 -1.33 -24.29
CA GLU A 225 1.10 -1.51 -24.73
C GLU A 225 0.27 -2.18 -23.63
N TYR A 226 0.85 -3.15 -22.92
CA TYR A 226 0.20 -3.70 -21.72
C TYR A 226 -0.05 -2.61 -20.67
N PHE A 227 0.94 -1.77 -20.36
CA PHE A 227 0.77 -0.63 -19.46
C PHE A 227 -0.33 0.34 -19.93
N ARG A 228 -0.33 0.68 -21.23
CA ARG A 228 -1.31 1.59 -21.82
C ARG A 228 -2.72 1.04 -21.72
N GLN A 229 -2.93 -0.22 -22.09
CA GLN A 229 -4.26 -0.86 -22.11
C GLN A 229 -4.81 -1.11 -20.72
N ASN A 230 -3.95 -1.38 -19.73
CA ASN A 230 -4.40 -1.77 -18.40
C ASN A 230 -4.32 -0.65 -17.35
N ILE A 231 -3.60 0.45 -17.62
CA ILE A 231 -3.51 1.60 -16.72
C ILE A 231 -4.01 2.86 -17.41
N LEU A 232 -3.44 3.24 -18.55
CA LEU A 232 -3.72 4.56 -19.14
C LEU A 232 -5.14 4.65 -19.71
N VAL A 233 -5.56 3.68 -20.53
CA VAL A 233 -6.88 3.68 -21.17
C VAL A 233 -8.02 3.60 -20.14
N PRO A 234 -8.03 2.66 -19.16
CA PRO A 234 -9.10 2.58 -18.16
C PRO A 234 -9.16 3.84 -17.28
N LEU A 235 -8.01 4.44 -17.02
CA LEU A 235 -7.91 5.68 -16.27
C LEU A 235 -8.00 6.90 -17.18
N ASN A 236 -8.33 6.81 -18.46
CA ASN A 236 -8.36 7.94 -19.40
C ASN A 236 -7.21 8.94 -19.17
N LEU A 237 -5.99 8.39 -19.12
CA LEU A 237 -4.72 9.09 -19.00
C LEU A 237 -3.96 8.95 -20.32
N ASN A 238 -3.04 9.89 -20.57
CA ASN A 238 -2.17 9.84 -21.73
C ASN A 238 -0.72 10.08 -21.30
N LEU A 239 0.14 9.10 -21.53
CA LEU A 239 1.57 9.14 -21.24
C LEU A 239 2.29 8.53 -22.43
N SER A 240 3.23 9.25 -23.04
CA SER A 240 3.94 8.75 -24.21
C SER A 240 4.89 7.59 -23.86
N TYR A 241 5.27 6.82 -24.88
CA TYR A 241 6.25 5.75 -24.73
C TYR A 241 7.58 6.27 -24.19
N GLU A 242 8.05 7.43 -24.65
CA GLU A 242 9.34 8.01 -24.28
C GLU A 242 9.40 8.34 -22.80
N ILE A 243 8.32 8.92 -22.25
CA ILE A 243 8.25 9.21 -20.81
C ILE A 243 8.19 7.91 -20.01
N TRP A 244 7.37 6.94 -20.43
CA TRP A 244 7.33 5.62 -19.79
C TRP A 244 8.72 4.97 -19.77
N GLU A 245 9.40 4.93 -20.90
CA GLU A 245 10.71 4.31 -21.07
C GLU A 245 11.78 4.99 -20.20
N GLN A 246 11.73 6.33 -20.07
CA GLN A 246 12.63 7.09 -19.19
C GLN A 246 12.51 6.63 -17.73
N PHE A 247 11.30 6.41 -17.24
CA PHE A 247 11.05 5.92 -15.89
C PHE A 247 11.48 4.46 -15.69
N ILE A 248 11.29 3.60 -16.69
CA ILE A 248 11.72 2.19 -16.64
C ILE A 248 13.24 2.07 -16.65
N LYS A 249 13.95 2.85 -17.48
CA LYS A 249 15.42 2.83 -17.59
C LYS A 249 16.11 3.41 -16.35
N ASN A 250 15.47 4.33 -15.63
CA ASN A 250 16.05 5.02 -14.48
C ASN A 250 15.23 4.81 -13.21
N PRO A 251 15.18 3.58 -12.66
CA PRO A 251 14.37 3.29 -11.48
C PRO A 251 14.92 4.02 -10.25
N VAL A 252 14.11 4.90 -9.67
CA VAL A 252 14.49 5.83 -8.59
C VAL A 252 14.81 5.14 -7.24
N ASN A 253 14.71 3.80 -7.15
CA ASN A 253 14.81 3.06 -5.89
C ASN A 253 15.55 1.71 -6.02
N THR A 254 16.72 1.69 -6.67
CA THR A 254 17.66 0.56 -6.51
C THR A 254 18.18 0.60 -5.08
N ASN A 255 17.56 -0.20 -4.20
CA ASN A 255 17.99 -0.32 -2.81
C ASN A 255 19.29 -1.14 -2.78
N ASP A 256 20.41 -0.49 -3.07
CA ASP A 256 21.73 -1.12 -3.13
C ASP A 256 22.25 -1.57 -1.76
N SER A 257 21.63 -1.08 -0.68
CA SER A 257 22.00 -1.39 0.72
C SER A 257 21.34 -2.65 1.29
N VAL A 258 20.48 -3.32 0.53
CA VAL A 258 19.79 -4.53 1.02
C VAL A 258 20.63 -5.75 0.70
N ILE A 259 21.23 -6.36 1.73
CA ILE A 259 21.91 -7.65 1.64
C ILE A 259 20.93 -8.66 1.01
N LYS A 260 21.27 -9.18 -0.17
CA LYS A 260 20.41 -10.09 -0.96
C LYS A 260 20.48 -11.55 -0.45
N SER A 261 20.49 -11.77 0.87
CA SER A 261 20.74 -13.10 1.47
C SER A 261 19.53 -14.04 1.55
N ASN A 262 18.39 -13.67 0.97
CA ASN A 262 17.16 -14.48 0.99
C ASN A 262 16.50 -14.62 -0.38
N SER A 263 17.30 -14.71 -1.45
CA SER A 263 16.75 -14.96 -2.79
C SER A 263 15.99 -16.29 -2.83
N TYR A 264 14.97 -16.40 -3.69
CA TYR A 264 14.16 -17.63 -3.82
C TYR A 264 15.00 -18.89 -4.04
N LYS A 265 16.15 -18.75 -4.71
CA LYS A 265 17.08 -19.87 -4.97
C LYS A 265 17.71 -20.41 -3.68
N GLU A 266 17.94 -19.54 -2.69
CA GLU A 266 18.56 -19.84 -1.40
C GLU A 266 17.57 -20.37 -0.37
N TRP A 267 16.26 -20.37 -0.65
CA TRP A 267 15.27 -20.94 0.25
C TRP A 267 15.46 -22.45 0.36
N THR A 268 15.28 -22.98 1.58
CA THR A 268 15.28 -24.43 1.82
C THR A 268 14.11 -25.10 1.10
N ASP A 269 14.16 -26.41 0.95
CA ASP A 269 13.07 -27.14 0.30
C ASP A 269 11.77 -27.06 1.11
N GLU A 270 11.86 -27.03 2.44
CA GLU A 270 10.72 -26.80 3.33
C GLU A 270 10.12 -25.40 3.14
N GLN A 271 10.96 -24.37 2.99
CA GLN A 271 10.48 -23.01 2.72
C GLN A 271 9.80 -22.91 1.35
N LYS A 272 10.36 -23.55 0.31
CA LYS A 272 9.76 -23.59 -1.02
C LYS A 272 8.43 -24.35 -1.00
N ALA A 273 8.37 -25.49 -0.31
CA ALA A 273 7.15 -26.27 -0.14
C ALA A 273 6.07 -25.45 0.57
N TYR A 274 6.40 -24.85 1.72
CA TYR A 274 5.48 -24.00 2.47
C TYR A 274 5.01 -22.78 1.66
N PHE A 275 5.91 -22.12 0.92
CA PHE A 275 5.52 -21.02 0.05
C PHE A 275 4.50 -21.47 -1.00
N TRP A 276 4.71 -22.60 -1.67
CA TRP A 276 3.77 -23.08 -2.69
C TRP A 276 2.47 -23.60 -2.09
N GLU A 277 2.49 -24.13 -0.88
CA GLU A 277 1.29 -24.49 -0.13
C GLU A 277 0.43 -23.26 0.17
N ILE A 278 1.03 -22.20 0.72
CA ILE A 278 0.30 -21.01 1.17
C ILE A 278 0.04 -20.00 0.05
N CYS A 279 1.06 -19.64 -0.71
CA CYS A 279 1.01 -18.61 -1.75
C CYS A 279 0.62 -19.19 -3.12
N GLY A 280 0.84 -20.48 -3.36
CA GLY A 280 0.64 -21.11 -4.67
C GLY A 280 -0.76 -20.96 -5.26
N PRO A 281 -1.85 -21.11 -4.48
CA PRO A 281 -3.20 -20.88 -4.98
C PRO A 281 -3.39 -19.49 -5.59
N GLU A 282 -2.96 -18.43 -4.88
CA GLU A 282 -3.06 -17.05 -5.38
C GLU A 282 -2.05 -16.78 -6.51
N MET A 283 -0.83 -17.31 -6.44
CA MET A 283 0.16 -17.24 -7.53
C MET A 283 -0.42 -17.74 -8.86
N LYS A 284 -1.12 -18.89 -8.82
CA LYS A 284 -1.78 -19.47 -9.99
C LYS A 284 -2.89 -18.57 -10.54
N GLN A 285 -3.69 -17.93 -9.69
CA GLN A 285 -4.74 -16.98 -10.13
C GLN A 285 -4.16 -15.82 -10.94
N PHE A 286 -2.92 -15.43 -10.68
CA PHE A 286 -2.23 -14.36 -11.40
C PHE A 286 -1.26 -14.85 -12.49
N GLY A 287 -1.27 -16.14 -12.81
CA GLY A 287 -0.41 -16.71 -13.86
C GLY A 287 1.07 -16.78 -13.48
N TYR A 288 1.38 -16.90 -12.19
CA TYR A 288 2.71 -17.28 -11.72
C TYR A 288 2.72 -18.78 -11.37
N PHE A 289 3.67 -19.51 -11.94
CA PHE A 289 3.78 -20.96 -11.80
C PHE A 289 5.10 -21.36 -11.14
N ARG A 290 5.13 -22.62 -10.68
CA ARG A 290 6.27 -23.26 -10.00
C ARG A 290 7.49 -23.34 -10.88
#